data_AF-A0A7R9DKL0-F1
#
_entry.id   AF-A0A7R9DKL0-F1
#
_cell.length_a   1.000
_cell.length_b   1.000
_cell.length_c   1.000
_cell.angle_alpha   90.00
_cell.angle_beta   90.00
_cell.angle_gamma   90.00
#
_symmetry.space_group_name_H-M   'P 1'
#
loop_
_entity.id
_entity.type
_entity.pdbx_description
1 polymer ?
#
loop_
_entity_poly.entity_id
_entity_poly.type
_entity_poly.pdbx_seq_one_letter_code
_entity_poly.pdbx_strand_id
1 'polypeptide(L)'
;MAKYPVKVPPGVMEHFETATRDPAFFRLHKHIDNLFKLHKDLLPPYSRDELDFPGVKIEAVKVVGMSKASTPNTLVTYFDESHIDLGNCVEGTDKVDVDIKAVVSRLNHEPFKYVITVNSNKKVTGVVRMFLAPKYDWFGQEIPFKDARWSVIELDRFPVKRKIVFKIT
;
A
#
# COMPACT_ATOMS: atom_id res chain seq x y z
N MET A 1 -20.93 46.70 -0.77
CA MET A 1 -21.99 45.71 -0.52
C MET A 1 -21.39 44.31 -0.50
N ALA A 2 -20.86 43.88 0.65
CA ALA A 2 -20.40 42.51 0.81
C ALA A 2 -21.65 41.62 1.02
N LYS A 3 -22.02 40.87 -0.01
CA LYS A 3 -23.09 39.86 0.09
C LYS A 3 -22.62 38.77 1.06
N TYR A 4 -23.42 38.49 2.07
CA TYR A 4 -23.25 37.38 3.00
C TYR A 4 -22.84 36.10 2.24
N PRO A 5 -21.82 35.35 2.70
CA PRO A 5 -21.47 34.09 2.05
C PRO A 5 -22.67 33.16 2.14
N VAL A 6 -23.15 32.71 0.98
CA VAL A 6 -24.20 31.69 0.88
C VAL A 6 -23.69 30.47 1.66
N LYS A 7 -24.42 30.08 2.70
CA LYS A 7 -24.08 28.90 3.52
C LYS A 7 -24.43 27.65 2.71
N VAL A 8 -23.55 27.29 1.77
CA VAL A 8 -23.64 26.06 0.99
C VAL A 8 -23.12 24.88 1.82
N PRO A 9 -23.70 23.67 1.68
CA PRO A 9 -23.16 22.50 2.32
C PRO A 9 -21.74 22.21 1.79
N PRO A 10 -20.83 21.70 2.65
CA PRO A 10 -19.47 21.40 2.25
C PRO A 10 -19.44 20.33 1.16
N GLY A 11 -18.55 20.49 0.18
CA GLY A 11 -18.29 19.47 -0.83
C GLY A 11 -17.53 18.26 -0.26
N VAL A 12 -17.55 17.14 -0.98
CA VAL A 12 -16.82 15.91 -0.59
C VAL A 12 -15.31 16.11 -0.48
N MET A 13 -14.75 17.13 -1.14
CA MET A 13 -13.32 17.45 -1.09
C MET A 13 -12.90 18.28 0.14
N GLU A 14 -13.86 18.80 0.91
CA GLU A 14 -13.56 19.64 2.09
C GLU A 14 -13.21 18.80 3.33
N HIS A 15 -13.53 17.51 3.31
CA HIS A 15 -13.43 16.58 4.42
C HIS A 15 -12.52 15.39 4.07
N PHE A 16 -11.50 15.10 4.89
CA PHE A 16 -10.55 14.02 4.60
C PHE A 16 -11.20 12.64 4.48
N GLU A 17 -12.23 12.40 5.29
CA GLU A 17 -13.05 11.20 5.33
C GLU A 17 -13.85 10.95 4.03
N THR A 18 -14.15 11.99 3.25
CA THR A 18 -14.94 11.87 2.00
C THR A 18 -14.16 12.24 0.73
N ALA A 19 -13.02 12.92 0.85
CA ALA A 19 -12.26 13.44 -0.29
C ALA A 19 -11.81 12.32 -1.24
N THR A 20 -11.40 11.17 -0.72
CA THR A 20 -10.96 10.02 -1.54
C THR A 20 -12.08 9.37 -2.36
N ARG A 21 -13.35 9.76 -2.13
CA ARG A 21 -14.50 9.26 -2.90
C ARG A 21 -14.68 9.98 -4.23
N ASP A 22 -14.11 11.17 -4.40
CA ASP A 22 -14.16 11.93 -5.66
C ASP A 22 -12.93 11.59 -6.52
N PRO A 23 -13.10 11.13 -7.78
CA PRO A 23 -12.00 10.93 -8.71
C PRO A 23 -11.09 12.17 -8.90
N ALA A 24 -11.62 13.38 -8.73
CA ALA A 24 -10.86 14.63 -8.79
C ALA A 24 -9.75 14.69 -7.73
N PHE A 25 -9.92 14.03 -6.58
CA PHE A 25 -8.90 13.91 -5.54
C PHE A 25 -7.61 13.32 -6.10
N PHE A 26 -7.70 12.17 -6.77
CA PHE A 26 -6.53 11.49 -7.34
C PHE A 26 -5.93 12.26 -8.50
N ARG A 27 -6.73 13.00 -9.28
CA ARG A 27 -6.21 13.88 -10.35
C ARG A 27 -5.38 15.03 -9.78
N LEU A 28 -5.89 15.69 -8.74
CA LEU A 28 -5.17 16.77 -8.06
C LEU A 28 -3.89 16.25 -7.40
N HIS A 29 -3.98 15.15 -6.66
CA HIS A 29 -2.81 14.54 -6.02
C HIS A 29 -1.79 14.06 -7.05
N LYS A 30 -2.23 13.55 -8.21
CA LYS A 30 -1.31 13.17 -9.29
C LYS A 30 -0.59 14.38 -9.89
N HIS A 31 -1.25 15.53 -10.00
CA HIS A 31 -0.59 16.76 -10.43
C HIS A 31 0.50 17.19 -9.43
N ILE A 32 0.21 17.17 -8.13
CA ILE A 32 1.17 17.49 -7.08
C ILE A 32 2.33 16.46 -7.06
N ASP A 33 2.02 15.18 -7.16
CA ASP A 33 2.98 14.07 -7.25
C ASP A 33 3.95 14.26 -8.42
N ASN A 34 3.46 14.71 -9.59
CA ASN A 34 4.31 15.01 -10.73
C ASN A 34 5.28 16.17 -10.46
N LEU A 35 4.91 17.16 -9.64
CA LEU A 35 5.86 18.22 -9.23
C LEU A 35 6.99 17.66 -8.37
N PHE A 36 6.68 16.75 -7.43
CA PHE A 36 7.70 16.06 -6.65
C PHE A 36 8.56 15.15 -7.52
N LYS A 37 7.97 14.48 -8.50
CA LYS A 37 8.69 13.68 -9.49
C LYS A 37 9.71 14.52 -10.25
N LEU A 38 9.32 15.70 -10.73
CA LEU A 38 10.24 16.61 -11.43
C LEU A 38 11.46 16.96 -10.57
N HIS A 39 11.25 17.27 -9.29
CA HIS A 39 12.36 17.51 -8.38
C HIS A 39 13.21 16.25 -8.14
N LYS A 40 12.59 15.09 -7.90
CA LYS A 40 13.29 13.81 -7.70
C LYS A 40 14.09 13.37 -8.93
N ASP A 41 13.65 13.73 -10.12
CA ASP A 41 14.32 13.44 -11.39
C ASP A 41 15.60 14.28 -11.60
N LEU A 42 15.76 15.39 -10.86
CA LEU A 42 16.98 16.21 -10.86
C LEU A 42 18.07 15.67 -9.92
N LEU A 43 17.72 14.76 -9.00
CA LEU A 43 18.69 14.18 -8.08
C LEU A 43 19.61 13.20 -8.82
N PRO A 44 20.91 13.14 -8.48
CA PRO A 44 21.80 12.15 -9.06
C PRO A 44 21.29 10.73 -8.73
N PRO A 45 21.40 9.78 -9.69
CA PRO A 45 21.09 8.38 -9.41
C PRO A 45 21.96 7.86 -8.26
N TYR A 46 21.42 6.93 -7.47
CA TYR A 46 22.21 6.26 -6.44
C TYR A 46 23.44 5.57 -7.07
N SER A 47 24.59 5.78 -6.44
CA SER A 47 25.83 5.10 -6.77
C SER A 47 25.76 3.61 -6.40
N ARG A 48 26.66 2.81 -6.98
CA ARG A 48 26.74 1.39 -6.64
C ARG A 48 27.04 1.20 -5.16
N ASP A 49 27.91 2.03 -4.57
CA ASP A 49 28.32 1.91 -3.18
C ASP A 49 27.19 2.23 -2.19
N GLU A 50 26.21 3.05 -2.59
CA GLU A 50 25.01 3.35 -1.79
C GLU A 50 23.97 2.23 -1.83
N LEU A 51 23.94 1.44 -2.91
CA LEU A 51 22.99 0.34 -3.09
C LEU A 51 23.59 -1.02 -2.71
N ASP A 52 24.91 -1.14 -2.78
CA ASP A 52 25.60 -2.38 -2.49
C ASP A 52 25.60 -2.67 -0.98
N PHE A 53 25.48 -3.96 -0.66
CA PHE A 53 25.54 -4.42 0.72
C PHE A 53 26.53 -5.59 0.82
N PRO A 54 27.85 -5.26 0.89
CA PRO A 54 28.90 -6.25 0.69
C PRO A 54 28.85 -7.41 1.69
N GLY A 55 28.91 -8.63 1.15
CA GLY A 55 28.91 -9.86 1.96
C GLY A 55 27.52 -10.36 2.35
N VAL A 56 26.45 -9.74 1.84
CA VAL A 56 25.08 -10.24 1.94
C VAL A 56 24.50 -10.43 0.55
N LYS A 57 23.91 -11.59 0.29
CA LYS A 57 23.27 -11.93 -0.99
C LYS A 57 21.91 -12.55 -0.74
N ILE A 58 20.90 -12.08 -1.47
CA ILE A 58 19.58 -12.71 -1.51
C ILE A 58 19.66 -13.85 -2.54
N GLU A 59 19.41 -15.08 -2.10
CA GLU A 59 19.47 -16.27 -2.95
C GLU A 59 18.10 -16.64 -3.52
N ALA A 60 17.04 -16.46 -2.74
CA ALA A 60 15.68 -16.76 -3.18
C ALA A 60 14.66 -15.89 -2.45
N VAL A 61 13.59 -15.55 -3.16
CA VAL A 61 12.39 -14.92 -2.61
C VAL A 61 11.20 -15.73 -3.11
N LYS A 62 10.31 -16.12 -2.19
CA LYS A 62 9.06 -16.81 -2.51
C LYS A 62 7.93 -16.19 -1.73
N VAL A 63 6.78 -16.05 -2.37
CA VAL A 63 5.51 -15.72 -1.71
C VAL A 63 4.70 -17.00 -1.62
N VAL A 64 4.21 -17.35 -0.43
CA VAL A 64 3.43 -18.57 -0.23
C VAL A 64 2.12 -18.20 0.44
N GLY A 65 0.99 -18.51 -0.20
CA GLY A 65 -0.33 -18.37 0.40
C GLY A 65 -0.53 -19.36 1.54
N MET A 66 -1.31 -18.97 2.54
CA MET A 66 -1.58 -19.77 3.73
C MET A 66 -2.71 -20.78 3.54
N SER A 67 -3.49 -20.65 2.47
CA SER A 67 -4.55 -21.61 2.14
C SER A 67 -3.96 -22.84 1.44
N LYS A 68 -4.55 -24.02 1.68
CA LYS A 68 -4.10 -25.29 1.08
C LYS A 68 -4.22 -25.30 -0.45
N ALA A 69 -5.04 -24.42 -1.01
CA ALA A 69 -5.25 -24.28 -2.45
C ALA A 69 -4.35 -23.22 -3.10
N SER A 70 -3.60 -22.41 -2.33
CA SER A 70 -2.79 -21.34 -2.89
C SER A 70 -1.55 -21.89 -3.60
N THR A 71 -1.26 -21.37 -4.79
CA THR A 71 -0.02 -21.69 -5.52
C THR A 71 1.10 -20.73 -5.11
N PRO A 72 2.38 -21.18 -5.08
CA PRO A 72 3.50 -20.30 -4.80
C PRO A 72 3.58 -19.14 -5.79
N ASN A 73 3.88 -17.94 -5.30
CA ASN A 73 3.99 -16.67 -6.04
C ASN A 73 2.68 -16.17 -6.66
N THR A 74 1.52 -16.63 -6.14
CA THR A 74 0.20 -16.12 -6.50
C THR A 74 -0.44 -15.44 -5.31
N LEU A 75 -0.96 -14.23 -5.52
CA LEU A 75 -1.76 -13.49 -4.55
C LEU A 75 -3.23 -13.56 -4.96
N VAL A 76 -4.11 -13.84 -4.01
CA VAL A 76 -5.55 -13.98 -4.23
C VAL A 76 -6.29 -12.89 -3.45
N THR A 77 -7.12 -12.13 -4.15
CA THR A 77 -8.00 -11.11 -3.58
C THR A 77 -9.46 -11.49 -3.78
N TYR A 78 -10.31 -11.12 -2.84
CA TYR A 78 -11.75 -11.36 -2.89
C TYR A 78 -12.50 -10.23 -2.21
N PHE A 79 -13.81 -10.16 -2.39
CA PHE A 79 -14.66 -9.27 -1.63
C PHE A 79 -15.26 -10.00 -0.44
N ASP A 80 -15.24 -9.35 0.71
CA ASP A 80 -15.71 -9.90 1.99
C ASP A 80 -16.69 -8.93 2.65
N GLU A 81 -17.62 -9.46 3.44
CA GLU A 81 -18.61 -8.64 4.14
C GLU A 81 -18.03 -8.09 5.44
N SER A 82 -18.09 -6.77 5.60
CA SER A 82 -17.66 -6.07 6.80
C SER A 82 -18.86 -5.44 7.49
N HIS A 83 -19.03 -5.77 8.78
CA HIS A 83 -20.06 -5.20 9.64
C HIS A 83 -19.49 -4.01 10.42
N ILE A 84 -20.10 -2.84 10.27
CA ILE A 84 -19.72 -1.61 10.95
C ILE A 84 -20.86 -1.20 11.89
N ASP A 85 -20.55 -1.02 13.16
CA ASP A 85 -21.50 -0.53 14.16
C ASP A 85 -21.75 0.97 13.98
N LEU A 86 -23.03 1.36 13.89
CA LEU A 86 -23.50 2.73 13.69
C LEU A 86 -24.19 3.30 14.94
N GLY A 87 -24.06 2.68 16.11
CA GLY A 87 -24.69 3.15 17.34
C GLY A 87 -24.39 4.63 17.67
N ASN A 88 -23.17 5.10 17.38
CA ASN A 88 -22.78 6.50 17.61
C ASN A 88 -23.34 7.50 16.57
N CYS A 89 -23.96 7.03 15.49
CA CYS A 89 -24.45 7.86 14.39
C CYS A 89 -25.96 8.10 14.44
N VAL A 90 -26.69 7.40 15.32
CA VAL A 90 -28.15 7.43 15.37
C VAL A 90 -28.58 7.88 16.76
N GLU A 91 -29.09 9.10 16.86
CA GLU A 91 -29.79 9.57 18.06
C GLU A 91 -31.23 9.03 18.02
N GLY A 92 -31.56 8.09 18.91
CA GLY A 92 -32.93 7.60 19.07
C GLY A 92 -33.84 8.66 19.70
N THR A 93 -35.09 8.76 19.23
CA THR A 93 -36.11 9.66 19.81
C THR A 93 -36.54 9.27 21.23
N ASP A 94 -36.42 7.98 21.56
CA ASP A 94 -36.71 7.42 22.88
C ASP A 94 -35.45 6.69 23.33
N LYS A 95 -35.01 6.88 24.60
CA LYS A 95 -33.73 6.44 25.20
C LYS A 95 -33.52 4.90 25.21
N VAL A 96 -33.59 4.27 24.06
CA VAL A 96 -33.38 2.86 23.81
C VAL A 96 -32.20 2.76 22.86
N ASP A 97 -31.12 2.11 23.31
CA ASP A 97 -30.00 1.81 22.45
C ASP A 97 -30.47 0.86 21.33
N VAL A 98 -30.41 1.33 20.09
CA VAL A 98 -30.74 0.52 18.90
C VAL A 98 -29.45 -0.02 18.31
N ASP A 99 -29.29 -1.35 18.28
CA ASP A 99 -28.17 -2.00 17.60
C ASP A 99 -28.36 -1.89 16.07
N ILE A 100 -27.66 -0.92 15.45
CA ILE A 100 -27.70 -0.68 14.01
C ILE A 100 -26.32 -0.98 13.44
N LYS A 101 -26.26 -1.92 12.49
CA LYS A 101 -25.04 -2.30 11.79
C LYS A 101 -25.19 -2.06 10.30
N ALA A 102 -24.19 -1.43 9.69
CA ALA A 102 -24.05 -1.38 8.25
C ALA A 102 -23.26 -2.59 7.75
N VAL A 103 -23.74 -3.22 6.69
CA VAL A 103 -23.02 -4.30 5.98
C VAL A 103 -22.46 -3.73 4.69
N VAL A 104 -21.14 -3.82 4.52
CA VAL A 104 -20.43 -3.30 3.34
C VAL A 104 -19.50 -4.36 2.79
N SER A 105 -19.58 -4.60 1.48
CA SER A 105 -18.61 -5.43 0.77
C SER A 105 -17.29 -4.68 0.59
N ARG A 106 -16.18 -5.23 1.09
CA ARG A 106 -14.85 -4.63 1.04
C ARG A 106 -13.84 -5.58 0.42
N LEU A 107 -12.86 -5.03 -0.29
CA LEU A 107 -11.75 -5.82 -0.83
C LEU A 107 -10.90 -6.39 0.31
N ASN A 108 -10.60 -7.69 0.21
CA ASN A 108 -9.78 -8.47 1.14
C ASN A 108 -8.82 -9.38 0.35
N HIS A 109 -7.88 -10.03 1.04
CA HIS A 109 -6.92 -10.95 0.41
C HIS A 109 -6.64 -12.16 1.29
N GLU A 110 -6.24 -13.27 0.65
CA GLU A 110 -5.76 -14.43 1.39
C GLU A 110 -4.47 -14.09 2.15
N PRO A 111 -4.30 -14.55 3.40
CA PRO A 111 -3.04 -14.39 4.11
C PRO A 111 -1.89 -15.09 3.35
N PHE A 112 -0.74 -14.43 3.26
CA PHE A 112 0.45 -14.95 2.60
C PHE A 112 1.71 -14.67 3.42
N LYS A 113 2.79 -15.39 3.14
CA LYS A 113 4.09 -15.26 3.80
C LYS A 113 5.21 -15.08 2.79
N TYR A 114 6.22 -14.29 3.18
CA TYR A 114 7.46 -14.13 2.45
C TYR A 114 8.53 -15.09 2.99
N VAL A 115 9.07 -15.93 2.11
CA VAL A 115 10.22 -16.79 2.39
C VAL A 115 11.41 -16.24 1.63
N ILE A 116 12.32 -15.60 2.37
CA ILE A 116 13.51 -14.94 1.81
C ILE A 116 14.74 -15.70 2.32
N THR A 117 15.47 -16.32 1.39
CA THR A 117 16.75 -16.97 1.67
C THR A 117 17.86 -15.96 1.48
N VAL A 118 18.52 -15.58 2.58
CA VAL A 118 19.64 -14.65 2.59
C VAL A 118 20.89 -15.37 3.05
N ASN A 119 21.95 -15.27 2.25
CA ASN A 119 23.28 -15.73 2.58
C ASN A 119 24.15 -14.54 3.01
N SER A 120 24.84 -14.67 4.13
CA SER A 120 25.66 -13.60 4.70
C SER A 120 26.97 -14.12 5.24
N ASN A 121 28.08 -13.61 4.68
CA ASN A 121 29.44 -13.96 5.07
C ASN A 121 29.87 -13.27 6.38
N LYS A 122 29.12 -12.25 6.82
CA LYS A 122 29.41 -11.47 8.03
C LYS A 122 28.21 -11.44 8.97
N LYS A 123 28.44 -11.11 10.25
CA LYS A 123 27.37 -10.87 11.22
C LYS A 123 27.00 -9.40 11.16
N VAL A 124 26.00 -9.08 10.35
CA VAL A 124 25.51 -7.71 10.14
C VAL A 124 24.02 -7.61 10.47
N THR A 125 23.60 -6.41 10.83
CA THR A 125 22.18 -6.05 10.93
C THR A 125 21.82 -5.30 9.66
N GLY A 126 20.75 -5.72 8.99
CA GLY A 126 20.25 -5.08 7.77
C GLY A 126 18.79 -4.68 7.93
N VAL A 127 18.28 -3.93 6.96
CA VAL A 127 16.85 -3.65 6.82
C VAL A 127 16.38 -4.27 5.51
N VAL A 128 15.37 -5.13 5.57
CA VAL A 128 14.72 -5.63 4.38
C VAL A 128 13.65 -4.61 3.99
N ARG A 129 13.62 -4.22 2.72
CA ARG A 129 12.58 -3.38 2.13
C ARG A 129 11.93 -4.12 0.98
N MET A 130 10.61 -4.26 1.03
CA MET A 130 9.83 -4.99 0.05
C MET A 130 8.97 -4.01 -0.74
N PHE A 131 8.99 -4.18 -2.06
CA PHE A 131 8.34 -3.29 -3.00
C PHE A 131 7.52 -4.09 -4.01
N LEU A 132 6.40 -3.52 -4.45
CA LEU A 132 5.56 -4.07 -5.52
C LEU A 132 5.45 -3.05 -6.65
N ALA A 133 5.55 -3.52 -7.89
CA ALA A 133 5.43 -2.69 -9.08
C ALA A 133 4.67 -3.44 -10.18
N PRO A 134 3.88 -2.74 -11.01
CA PRO A 134 3.27 -3.34 -12.19
C PRO A 134 4.36 -3.71 -13.21
N LYS A 135 4.21 -4.89 -13.83
CA LYS A 135 5.08 -5.31 -14.94
C LYS A 135 4.57 -4.82 -16.30
N TYR A 136 3.24 -4.84 -16.48
CA TYR A 136 2.59 -4.50 -17.74
C TYR A 136 1.65 -3.31 -17.56
N ASP A 137 1.49 -2.53 -18.62
CA ASP A 137 0.52 -1.44 -18.69
C ASP A 137 -0.88 -1.94 -19.05
N TRP A 138 -1.83 -1.01 -19.22
CA TRP A 138 -3.21 -1.31 -19.60
C TRP A 138 -3.35 -1.94 -21.00
N PHE A 139 -2.37 -1.74 -21.88
CA PHE A 139 -2.32 -2.34 -23.21
C PHE A 139 -1.57 -3.69 -23.23
N GLY A 140 -1.08 -4.15 -22.08
CA GLY A 140 -0.31 -5.39 -21.95
C GLY A 140 1.16 -5.26 -22.36
N GLN A 141 1.68 -4.05 -22.52
CA GLN A 141 3.07 -3.79 -22.87
C GLN A 141 3.93 -3.75 -21.61
N GLU A 142 5.16 -4.27 -21.69
CA GLU A 142 6.09 -4.23 -20.56
C GLU A 142 6.54 -2.79 -20.27
N ILE A 143 6.41 -2.38 -19.01
CA ILE A 143 6.74 -1.01 -18.60
C ILE A 143 8.26 -0.90 -18.42
N PRO A 144 8.94 0.05 -19.07
CA PRO A 144 10.36 0.31 -18.83
C PRO A 144 10.61 0.62 -17.35
N PHE A 145 11.70 0.09 -16.78
CA PHE A 145 12.01 0.28 -15.35
C PHE A 145 12.09 1.77 -14.94
N LYS A 146 12.56 2.64 -15.83
CA LYS A 146 12.63 4.09 -15.62
C LYS A 146 11.27 4.71 -15.26
N ASP A 147 10.19 4.18 -15.84
CA ASP A 147 8.83 4.64 -15.65
C ASP A 147 8.14 3.85 -14.53
N ALA A 148 8.37 2.53 -14.50
CA ALA A 148 7.84 1.65 -13.46
C ALA A 148 8.27 2.06 -12.04
N ARG A 149 9.48 2.62 -11.87
CA ARG A 149 10.03 3.03 -10.56
C ARG A 149 9.14 4.04 -9.80
N TRP A 150 8.36 4.87 -10.52
CA TRP A 150 7.47 5.85 -9.90
C TRP A 150 6.11 5.26 -9.51
N SER A 151 5.82 4.04 -9.97
CA SER A 151 4.62 3.27 -9.63
C SER A 151 4.91 2.18 -8.60
N VAL A 152 6.09 2.23 -7.97
CA VAL A 152 6.51 1.27 -6.94
C VAL A 152 5.84 1.64 -5.61
N ILE A 153 5.17 0.66 -4.99
CA ILE A 153 4.62 0.80 -3.65
C ILE A 153 5.44 -0.02 -2.64
N GLU A 154 5.65 0.52 -1.46
CA GLU A 154 6.29 -0.19 -0.35
C GLU A 154 5.27 -1.12 0.31
N LEU A 155 5.61 -2.40 0.44
CA LEU A 155 4.77 -3.40 1.11
C LEU A 155 5.18 -3.60 2.56
N ASP A 156 6.49 -3.70 2.82
CA ASP A 156 7.02 -3.98 4.15
C ASP A 156 8.44 -3.46 4.32
N ARG A 157 8.79 -3.10 5.56
CA ARG A 157 10.12 -2.63 5.97
C ARG A 157 10.40 -3.00 7.41
N PHE A 158 11.34 -3.92 7.60
CA PHE A 158 11.69 -4.43 8.93
C PHE A 158 13.20 -4.64 9.11
N PRO A 159 13.73 -4.39 10.32
CA PRO A 159 15.12 -4.68 10.65
C PRO A 159 15.33 -6.17 10.87
N VAL A 160 16.45 -6.70 10.38
CA VAL A 160 16.81 -8.11 10.48
C VAL A 160 18.18 -8.25 11.12
N LYS A 161 18.23 -9.01 12.22
CA LYS A 161 19.47 -9.42 12.90
C LYS A 161 19.71 -10.88 12.61
N ARG A 162 20.92 -11.25 12.16
CA ARG A 162 21.28 -12.62 11.80
C ARG A 162 20.93 -13.65 12.90
N LYS A 163 19.98 -14.55 12.59
CA LYS A 163 20.12 -16.00 12.74
C LYS A 163 19.72 -16.66 11.42
N ILE A 164 20.48 -17.67 11.02
CA ILE A 164 20.44 -18.37 9.74
C ILE A 164 19.02 -18.90 9.49
N VAL A 165 18.45 -18.56 8.32
CA VAL A 165 17.09 -18.85 7.82
C VAL A 165 15.96 -18.00 8.46
N PHE A 166 15.43 -17.05 7.69
CA PHE A 166 14.23 -16.29 8.05
C PHE A 166 12.99 -16.93 7.42
N LYS A 167 12.14 -17.55 8.24
CA LYS A 167 10.72 -17.73 7.94
C LYS A 167 9.99 -16.57 8.62
N ILE A 168 9.51 -15.62 7.83
CA ILE A 168 8.65 -14.56 8.35
C ILE A 168 7.22 -15.11 8.31
N THR A 169 6.56 -15.08 9.47
CA THR A 169 5.18 -15.55 9.67
C THR A 169 4.23 -14.40 9.48
#